data_AF-A0A8J3C4U7-F1
#
_entry.id   AF-A0A8J3C4U7-F1
#
_cell.length_a   1.000
_cell.length_b   1.000
_cell.length_c   1.000
_cell.angle_alpha   90.00
_cell.angle_beta   90.00
_cell.angle_gamma   90.00
#
_symmetry.space_group_name_H-M   'P 1'
#
loop_
_entity.id
_entity.type
_entity.pdbx_description
1 polymer ?
#
loop_
_entity_poly.entity_id
_entity_poly.type
_entity_poly.pdbx_seq_one_letter_code
_entity_poly.pdbx_strand_id
1 'polypeptide(L)' 'MDEMTLEFLFKDWSSGGGGCPAAYRTDRDTFVIQGWQLSDGATGQLRQLASNEAGVEIPANIIDQLVEARLAGKI' A
#
# COMPACT_ATOMS: atom_id res chain seq x y z
N MET A 1 1.57 3.57 23.08
CA MET A 1 0.98 3.29 21.76
C MET A 1 1.27 1.83 21.50
N ASP A 2 0.25 1.01 21.29
CA ASP A 2 0.49 -0.38 20.87
C ASP A 2 1.24 -0.36 19.54
N GLU A 3 2.33 -1.13 19.47
CA GLU A 3 3.17 -1.20 18.28
C GLU A 3 2.47 -2.08 17.23
N MET A 4 2.34 -1.58 16.00
CA MET A 4 1.72 -2.33 14.89
C MET A 4 2.70 -3.38 14.37
N THR A 5 2.26 -4.64 14.28
CA THR A 5 3.03 -5.66 13.57
C THR A 5 2.64 -5.70 12.09
N LEU A 6 3.63 -5.81 11.20
CA LEU A 6 3.43 -5.95 9.75
C LEU A 6 3.89 -7.32 9.25
N GLU A 7 2.98 -8.06 8.62
CA GLU A 7 3.26 -9.26 7.86
C GLU A 7 3.41 -8.91 6.38
N PHE A 8 4.55 -9.22 5.78
CA PHE A 8 4.79 -9.04 4.36
C PHE A 8 3.93 -10.01 3.53
N LEU A 9 3.20 -9.50 2.54
CA LEU A 9 2.37 -10.31 1.65
C LEU A 9 3.09 -10.55 0.32
N PHE A 10 3.37 -9.47 -0.41
CA PHE A 10 4.03 -9.52 -1.71
C PHE A 10 4.59 -8.15 -2.10
N LYS A 11 5.44 -8.15 -3.11
CA LYS A 11 5.95 -6.96 -3.80
C LYS A 11 5.55 -7.00 -5.26
N ASP A 12 5.52 -5.85 -5.91
CA ASP A 12 5.33 -5.78 -7.37
C ASP A 12 6.36 -6.65 -8.11
N TRP A 13 5.88 -7.71 -8.75
CA TRP A 13 6.68 -8.66 -9.53
C TRP A 13 7.15 -8.09 -10.87
N SER A 14 6.56 -7.00 -11.35
CA SER A 14 6.90 -6.36 -12.63
C SER A 14 8.05 -5.34 -12.55
N SER A 15 8.51 -5.02 -11.34
CA SER A 15 9.46 -3.93 -11.10
C SER A 15 10.93 -4.37 -11.32
N GLY A 16 11.47 -4.07 -12.49
CA GLY A 16 12.81 -4.43 -12.95
C GLY A 16 14.01 -3.73 -12.29
N GLY A 17 13.92 -3.26 -11.03
CA GLY A 17 15.10 -2.81 -10.27
C GLY A 17 15.00 -1.47 -9.52
N GLY A 18 13.88 -0.75 -9.56
CA GLY A 18 13.63 0.45 -8.74
C GLY A 18 12.56 0.19 -7.68
N GLY A 19 12.72 0.78 -6.48
CA GLY A 19 11.91 0.59 -5.26
C GLY A 19 10.48 0.11 -5.51
N CYS A 20 10.25 -1.17 -5.21
CA CYS A 20 9.05 -1.91 -5.58
C CYS A 20 7.95 -1.66 -4.55
N PRO A 21 6.77 -1.18 -4.95
CA PRO A 21 5.60 -1.14 -4.08
C PRO A 21 5.31 -2.52 -3.48
N ALA A 22 4.87 -2.54 -2.23
CA ALA A 22 4.68 -3.76 -1.45
C ALA A 22 3.43 -3.67 -0.57
N ALA A 23 2.82 -4.83 -0.32
CA ALA A 23 1.63 -4.97 0.51
C ALA A 23 1.94 -5.73 1.79
N TYR A 24 1.34 -5.28 2.89
CA TYR A 24 1.48 -5.86 4.22
C TYR A 24 0.11 -6.04 4.86
N ARG A 25 -0.06 -7.10 5.64
CA ARG A 25 -1.19 -7.28 6.57
C ARG A 25 -0.74 -6.84 7.96
N THR A 26 -1.64 -6.18 8.68
CA THR A 26 -1.42 -5.80 10.07
C THR A 26 -2.04 -6.84 11.01
N ASP A 27 -1.59 -6.86 12.25
CA ASP A 27 -2.23 -7.58 13.36
C ASP A 27 -3.65 -7.10 13.71
N ARG A 28 -4.17 -6.09 13.00
CA ARG A 28 -5.47 -5.45 13.22
C ARG A 28 -6.49 -5.71 12.11
N ASP A 29 -6.26 -6.71 11.27
CA ASP A 29 -7.09 -7.00 10.08
C ASP A 29 -7.23 -5.80 9.13
N THR A 30 -6.16 -4.99 9.05
CA THR A 30 -6.01 -3.89 8.08
C THR A 30 -4.78 -4.12 7.21
N PHE A 31 -4.68 -3.39 6.10
CA PHE A 31 -3.56 -3.50 5.16
C PHE A 31 -2.75 -2.21 5.12
N VAL A 32 -1.44 -2.35 4.91
CA VAL A 32 -0.52 -1.24 4.63
C VAL A 32 0.06 -1.45 3.24
N ILE A 33 0.03 -0.41 2.42
CA ILE A 33 0.66 -0.43 1.10
C ILE A 33 1.80 0.58 1.08
N GLN A 34 2.99 0.10 0.73
CA GLN A 34 4.13 0.94 0.41
C GLN A 34 4.07 1.34 -1.06
N GLY A 35 4.17 2.64 -1.34
CA GLY A 35 4.18 3.20 -2.69
C GLY A 35 5.13 4.40 -2.81
N TRP A 36 5.02 5.12 -3.92
CA TRP A 36 5.81 6.34 -4.16
C TRP A 36 5.16 7.55 -3.53
N GLN A 37 5.98 8.47 -3.00
CA GLN A 37 5.48 9.70 -2.42
C GLN A 37 4.86 10.60 -3.49
N LEU A 38 3.71 11.19 -3.18
CA LEU A 38 3.06 12.17 -4.05
C LEU A 38 3.81 13.50 -4.06
N SER A 39 3.80 14.20 -5.20
CA SER A 39 4.23 15.61 -5.26
C SER A 39 3.25 16.51 -4.54
N ASP A 40 3.67 17.72 -4.12
CA ASP A 40 2.78 18.68 -3.45
C ASP A 40 1.52 19.00 -4.27
N GLY A 41 1.67 19.11 -5.59
CA GLY A 41 0.55 19.35 -6.50
C GLY A 41 -0.44 18.19 -6.57
N ALA A 42 0.02 16.94 -6.45
CA ALA A 42 -0.85 15.77 -6.37
C ALA A 42 -1.49 15.64 -4.98
N THR A 43 -0.71 15.87 -3.92
CA THR A 43 -1.18 15.89 -2.53
C THR A 43 -2.29 16.93 -2.33
N GLY A 44 -2.16 18.12 -2.92
CA GLY A 44 -3.19 19.17 -2.88
C GLY A 44 -4.52 18.82 -3.56
N GLN A 45 -4.56 17.75 -4.38
CA GLN A 45 -5.79 17.26 -4.99
C GLN A 45 -6.54 16.25 -4.10
N LEU A 46 -5.92 15.77 -3.02
CA LEU A 46 -6.57 14.87 -2.07
C LEU A 46 -7.66 15.61 -1.28
N ARG A 47 -8.77 14.92 -0.99
CA ARG A 47 -9.93 15.51 -0.33
C ARG A 47 -9.75 15.51 1.18
N GLN A 48 -9.79 16.70 1.80
CA GLN A 48 -9.80 16.87 3.27
C GLN A 48 -8.65 16.14 3.99
N LEU A 49 -7.47 16.08 3.38
CA LEU A 49 -6.31 15.37 3.93
C LEU A 49 -5.94 15.93 5.31
N ALA A 50 -6.06 15.11 6.35
CA ALA A 50 -5.70 15.48 7.71
C ALA A 50 -4.18 15.43 7.93
N SER A 51 -3.70 16.09 8.99
CA SER A 51 -2.26 16.15 9.31
C SER A 51 -1.63 14.79 9.64
N ASN A 52 -2.45 13.78 9.93
CA ASN A 52 -2.03 12.40 10.21
C ASN A 52 -2.32 11.44 9.06
N GLU A 53 -2.67 11.95 7.88
CA GLU A 53 -2.93 11.16 6.68
C GLU A 53 -1.85 11.41 5.63
N ALA A 54 -1.58 10.41 4.81
CA ALA A 54 -0.67 10.50 3.68
C ALA A 54 -1.21 9.68 2.51
N GLY A 55 -1.01 10.18 1.30
CA GLY A 55 -1.24 9.42 0.07
C GLY A 55 0.06 8.90 -0.51
N VAL A 56 -0.01 7.74 -1.15
CA VAL A 56 1.08 7.19 -1.98
C VAL A 56 0.54 6.81 -3.35
N GLU A 57 1.37 6.89 -4.36
CA GLU A 57 1.09 6.34 -5.68
C GLU A 57 1.54 4.88 -5.74
N ILE A 58 0.69 4.02 -6.31
CA ILE A 58 0.99 2.61 -6.53
C ILE A 58 0.60 2.21 -7.96
N PRO A 59 1.32 1.27 -8.58
CA PRO A 59 0.88 0.59 -9.79
C PRO A 59 -0.45 -0.13 -9.57
N ALA A 60 -1.31 -0.12 -10.61
CA ALA A 60 -2.63 -0.75 -10.54
C ALA A 60 -2.57 -2.24 -10.18
N ASN A 61 -1.54 -2.95 -10.66
CA ASN A 61 -1.37 -4.38 -10.42
C ASN A 61 -1.13 -4.74 -8.93
N ILE A 62 -0.81 -3.79 -8.06
CA ILE A 62 -0.78 -4.03 -6.60
C ILE A 62 -2.19 -4.32 -6.09
N ILE A 63 -3.19 -3.56 -6.55
CA ILE A 63 -4.59 -3.77 -6.17
C ILE A 63 -5.11 -5.09 -6.73
N ASP A 64 -4.80 -5.38 -7.99
CA ASP A 64 -5.21 -6.63 -8.64
C ASP A 64 -4.69 -7.85 -7.84
N GLN A 65 -3.41 -7.85 -7.48
CA GLN A 65 -2.80 -8.93 -6.67
C GLN A 65 -3.44 -9.06 -5.28
N LEU A 66 -3.76 -7.93 -4.62
CA LEU A 66 -4.41 -7.96 -3.31
C LEU A 66 -5.80 -8.58 -3.39
N VAL A 67 -6.59 -8.18 -4.40
CA VAL A 67 -7.94 -8.69 -4.64
C VAL A 67 -7.89 -10.18 -4.98
N GLU A 68 -7.00 -10.60 -5.87
CA GLU A 68 -6.82 -12.00 -6.23
C GLU A 68 -6.43 -12.87 -5.02
N ALA A 69 -5.45 -12.41 -4.23
CA ALA A 69 -5.01 -13.13 -3.03
C ALA A 69 -6.15 -13.27 -2.00
N ARG A 70 -6.95 -12.21 -1.80
CA ARG A 70 -8.08 -12.21 -0.87
C ARG A 70 -9.21 -13.12 -1.33
N LEU A 71 -9.59 -13.04 -2.60
CA LEU A 71 -10.63 -13.90 -3.18
C LEU A 71 -10.22 -15.39 -3.17
N ALA A 72 -8.92 -15.67 -3.30
CA ALA A 72 -8.38 -17.02 -3.19
C ALA A 72 -8.23 -17.53 -1.73
N GLY A 73 -8.58 -16.71 -0.72
CA GLY A 73 -8.45 -17.05 0.70
C GLY A 73 -6.99 -17.20 1.16
N LYS A 74 -6.03 -16.59 0.46
CA LYS A 74 -4.60 -16.64 0.79
C LYS A 74 -4.17 -15.57 1.80
N ILE A 75 -4.96 -14.50 1.92
CA ILE A 75 -4.76 -13.39 2.88
C ILE A 75 -6.08 -13.00 3.54
#